data_AF-L9XXT2-F1
#
_entry.id   AF-L9XXT2-F1
#
_cell.length_a   1.000
_cell.length_b   1.000
_cell.length_c   1.000
_cell.angle_alpha   90.00
_cell.angle_beta   90.00
_cell.angle_gamma   90.00
#
_symmetry.space_group_name_H-M   'P 1'
#
loop_
_entity.id
_entity.type
_entity.pdbx_description
1 polymer ?
#
loop_
_entity_poly.entity_id
_entity_poly.type
_entity_poly.pdbx_seq_one_letter_code
_entity_poly.pdbx_strand_id
1 'polypeptide(L)'
;MSSTSISSLILFIAAMVVAAGVAGTLVTAVTDVSSSVSTQTGDTAETIDTDIEIISDAGSDAVYDAENDTVTLYVKNTGENTLPGDGTGLDVVLDGEYVSSEAYLPGDGTGLDVVLDGEYVSSEAYLPGDGSGIEIHGDDHWRPGAVAELEIDRALEAGAEHRAVVTINSSRAVFEFRT
;
A
#
# COMPACT_ATOMS: atom_id res chain seq x y z
N MET A 1 52.58 49.69 -22.62
CA MET A 1 51.32 49.46 -21.86
C MET A 1 50.39 48.43 -22.52
N SER A 2 50.81 47.72 -23.59
CA SER A 2 49.98 46.74 -24.30
C SER A 2 50.03 45.30 -23.74
N SER A 3 51.06 44.93 -22.97
CA SER A 3 51.22 43.55 -22.46
C SER A 3 50.28 43.20 -21.30
N THR A 4 49.96 44.16 -20.42
CA THR A 4 49.07 43.93 -19.27
C THR A 4 47.61 43.67 -19.69
N SER A 5 47.14 44.32 -20.76
CA SER A 5 45.76 44.16 -21.26
C SER A 5 45.51 42.78 -21.89
N ILE A 6 46.54 42.17 -22.48
CA ILE A 6 46.42 40.82 -23.07
C ILE A 6 46.32 39.78 -21.95
N SER A 7 47.13 39.90 -20.89
CA SER A 7 47.06 39.00 -19.73
C SER A 7 45.73 39.11 -18.99
N SER A 8 45.18 40.32 -18.80
CA SER A 8 43.87 40.48 -18.16
C SER A 8 42.73 39.89 -19.00
N LEU A 9 42.80 40.01 -20.33
CA LEU A 9 41.82 39.42 -21.23
C LEU A 9 41.82 37.89 -21.16
N ILE A 10 43.01 37.28 -21.12
CA ILE A 10 43.17 35.83 -21.00
C ILE A 10 42.60 35.33 -19.66
N LEU A 11 42.90 36.02 -18.56
CA LEU A 11 42.38 35.66 -17.23
C LEU A 11 40.85 35.84 -17.14
N PHE A 12 40.30 36.88 -17.77
CA PHE A 12 38.86 37.11 -17.81
C PHE A 12 38.12 35.98 -18.53
N ILE A 13 38.62 35.57 -19.70
CA ILE A 13 38.04 34.46 -20.47
C ILE A 13 38.19 33.15 -19.70
N ALA A 14 39.35 32.89 -19.08
CA ALA A 14 39.56 31.71 -18.27
C ALA A 14 38.57 31.62 -17.09
N ALA A 15 38.36 32.73 -16.37
CA ALA A 15 37.39 32.79 -15.28
C ALA A 15 35.95 32.58 -15.76
N MET A 16 35.59 33.12 -16.92
CA MET A 16 34.26 32.94 -17.50
C MET A 16 33.99 31.49 -17.91
N VAL A 17 34.99 30.78 -18.45
CA VAL A 17 34.87 29.35 -18.77
C VAL A 17 34.69 28.51 -17.50
N VAL A 18 35.47 28.79 -16.46
CA VAL A 18 35.32 28.12 -15.15
C VAL A 18 33.93 28.40 -14.57
N ALA A 19 33.49 29.66 -14.59
CA ALA A 19 32.18 30.06 -14.11
C ALA A 19 31.05 29.37 -14.89
N ALA A 20 31.17 29.24 -16.21
CA ALA A 20 30.21 28.52 -17.04
C ALA A 20 30.15 27.03 -16.68
N GLY A 21 31.29 26.40 -16.38
CA GLY A 21 31.35 25.01 -15.92
C GLY A 21 30.64 24.81 -14.57
N VAL A 22 30.92 25.67 -13.59
CA VAL A 22 30.28 25.62 -12.27
C VAL A 22 28.77 25.91 -12.35
N ALA A 23 28.37 26.89 -13.18
CA ALA A 23 26.96 27.19 -13.41
C ALA A 23 26.23 25.99 -14.04
N GLY A 24 26.87 25.30 -14.99
CA GLY A 24 26.33 24.09 -15.60
C GLY A 24 26.02 23.00 -14.57
N THR A 25 26.98 22.69 -13.68
CA THR A 25 26.77 21.65 -12.65
C THR A 25 25.71 22.03 -11.63
N LEU A 26 25.61 23.32 -11.28
CA LEU A 26 24.57 23.82 -10.37
C LEU A 26 23.17 23.70 -10.98
N VAL A 27 23.01 24.01 -12.28
CA VAL A 27 21.73 23.87 -12.98
C VAL A 27 21.28 22.41 -13.01
N THR A 28 22.20 21.48 -13.31
CA THR A 28 21.90 20.04 -13.27
C THR A 28 21.46 19.60 -11.87
N ALA A 29 22.23 19.95 -10.84
CA ALA A 29 21.89 19.59 -9.46
C ALA A 29 20.52 20.13 -9.03
N VAL A 30 20.19 21.37 -9.39
CA VAL A 30 18.87 21.96 -9.10
C VAL A 30 17.75 21.24 -9.86
N THR A 31 18.00 20.83 -11.10
CA THR A 31 17.03 20.08 -11.91
C THR A 31 16.75 18.70 -11.30
N ASP A 32 17.79 18.02 -10.82
CA ASP A 32 17.68 16.71 -10.18
C ASP A 32 16.91 16.81 -8.86
N VAL A 33 17.23 17.82 -8.05
CA VAL A 33 16.50 18.11 -6.80
C VAL A 33 15.04 18.46 -7.09
N SER A 34 14.78 19.31 -8.09
CA SER A 34 13.41 19.69 -8.47
C SER A 34 12.58 18.48 -8.91
N SER A 35 13.19 17.58 -9.67
CA SER A 35 12.54 16.35 -10.13
C SER A 35 12.23 15.43 -8.94
N SER A 36 13.21 15.25 -8.04
CA SER A 36 13.04 14.43 -6.83
C SER A 36 11.97 14.99 -5.90
N VAL A 37 11.90 16.31 -5.74
CA VAL A 37 10.85 16.98 -4.97
C VAL A 37 9.48 16.80 -5.63
N SER A 38 9.40 16.92 -6.95
CA SER A 38 8.15 16.70 -7.68
C SER A 38 7.64 15.27 -7.53
N THR A 39 8.52 14.27 -7.61
CA THR A 39 8.17 12.87 -7.37
C THR A 39 7.70 12.66 -5.93
N GLN A 40 8.49 13.10 -4.95
CA GLN A 40 8.13 12.97 -3.54
C GLN A 40 6.79 13.64 -3.20
N THR A 41 6.49 14.77 -3.84
CA THR A 41 5.22 15.49 -3.67
C THR A 41 4.04 14.70 -4.23
N GLY A 42 4.22 14.00 -5.36
CA GLY A 42 3.23 13.08 -5.91
C GLY A 42 2.91 11.96 -4.91
N ASP A 43 3.95 11.23 -4.50
CA ASP A 43 3.80 10.11 -3.55
C ASP A 43 3.17 10.56 -2.21
N THR A 44 3.52 11.77 -1.75
CA THR A 44 2.96 12.35 -0.52
C THR A 44 1.50 12.75 -0.70
N ALA A 45 1.12 13.32 -1.85
CA ALA A 45 -0.27 13.64 -2.13
C ALA A 45 -1.11 12.36 -2.17
N GLU A 46 -0.62 11.31 -2.83
CA GLU A 46 -1.29 9.99 -2.86
C GLU A 46 -1.50 9.41 -1.45
N THR A 47 -0.51 9.59 -0.56
CA THR A 47 -0.59 9.20 0.84
C THR A 47 -1.62 10.02 1.63
N ILE A 48 -1.68 11.34 1.42
CA ILE A 48 -2.63 12.23 2.11
C ILE A 48 -4.07 11.96 1.67
N ASP A 49 -4.26 11.67 0.39
CA ASP A 49 -5.57 11.42 -0.21
C ASP A 49 -6.04 9.97 0.01
N THR A 50 -5.20 9.12 0.62
CA THR A 50 -5.58 7.78 1.06
C THR A 50 -6.08 7.83 2.49
N ASP A 51 -7.31 7.37 2.72
CA ASP A 51 -7.86 7.21 4.06
C ASP A 51 -8.75 5.97 4.14
N ILE A 52 -8.68 5.27 5.29
CA ILE A 52 -9.43 4.05 5.54
C ILE A 52 -10.02 4.03 6.94
N GLU A 53 -11.19 3.41 7.06
CA GLU A 53 -11.90 3.28 8.33
C GLU A 53 -12.40 1.83 8.50
N ILE A 54 -12.19 1.24 9.68
CA ILE A 54 -12.83 -0.04 10.02
C ILE A 54 -14.25 0.27 10.50
N ILE A 55 -15.25 -0.29 9.83
CA ILE A 55 -16.68 -0.07 10.09
C ILE A 55 -17.37 -1.27 10.76
N SER A 56 -16.61 -2.26 11.20
CA SER A 56 -17.12 -3.39 11.98
C SER A 56 -17.72 -2.94 13.32
N ASP A 57 -18.69 -3.70 13.84
CA ASP A 57 -19.29 -3.46 15.15
C ASP A 57 -18.62 -4.33 16.22
N ALA A 58 -17.85 -3.69 17.12
CA ALA A 58 -17.09 -4.37 18.18
C ALA A 58 -17.96 -5.10 19.22
N GLY A 59 -19.26 -4.81 19.28
CA GLY A 59 -20.22 -5.50 20.16
C GLY A 59 -20.98 -6.65 19.49
N SER A 60 -20.71 -6.91 18.21
CA SER A 60 -21.38 -7.95 17.43
C SER A 60 -20.59 -9.25 17.43
N ASP A 61 -21.30 -10.37 17.53
CA ASP A 61 -20.74 -11.72 17.36
C ASP A 61 -20.22 -11.98 15.93
N ALA A 62 -20.49 -11.07 14.99
CA ALA A 62 -20.03 -11.15 13.59
C ALA A 62 -18.54 -10.84 13.39
N VAL A 63 -17.84 -10.32 14.41
CA VAL A 63 -16.41 -9.97 14.31
C VAL A 63 -15.51 -11.19 14.49
N TYR A 64 -15.87 -12.13 15.35
CA TYR A 64 -15.07 -13.33 15.61
C TYR A 64 -15.95 -14.57 15.64
N ASP A 65 -15.66 -15.50 14.75
CA ASP A 65 -16.27 -16.83 14.72
C ASP A 65 -15.37 -17.82 15.47
N ALA A 66 -15.79 -18.20 16.68
CA ALA A 66 -15.08 -19.15 17.52
C ALA A 66 -15.19 -20.63 17.04
N GLU A 67 -16.11 -20.94 16.11
CA GLU A 67 -16.20 -22.28 15.53
C GLU A 67 -15.17 -22.49 14.42
N ASN A 68 -14.87 -21.43 13.67
CA ASN A 68 -13.92 -21.43 12.55
C ASN A 68 -12.57 -20.76 12.85
N ASP A 69 -12.42 -20.13 14.02
CA ASP A 69 -11.25 -19.34 14.39
C ASP A 69 -10.96 -18.19 13.40
N THR A 70 -12.01 -17.54 12.89
CA THR A 70 -11.92 -16.50 11.85
C THR A 70 -12.37 -15.14 12.40
N VAL A 71 -11.57 -14.10 12.14
CA VAL A 71 -11.92 -12.71 12.45
C VAL A 71 -12.33 -12.01 11.15
N THR A 72 -13.52 -11.40 11.13
CA THR A 72 -14.05 -10.68 9.96
C THR A 72 -14.09 -9.17 10.23
N LEU A 73 -13.37 -8.39 9.41
CA LEU A 73 -13.32 -6.93 9.51
C LEU A 73 -13.80 -6.28 8.22
N TYR A 74 -14.70 -5.30 8.33
CA TYR A 74 -15.12 -4.48 7.21
C TYR A 74 -14.34 -3.18 7.21
N VAL A 75 -13.57 -2.93 6.15
CA VAL A 75 -12.79 -1.71 5.99
C VAL A 75 -13.34 -0.92 4.83
N LYS A 76 -13.60 0.36 5.05
CA LYS A 76 -14.12 1.29 4.08
C LYS A 76 -13.03 2.24 3.61
N ASN A 77 -12.94 2.46 2.31
CA ASN A 77 -12.11 3.52 1.76
C ASN A 77 -12.85 4.85 1.96
N THR A 78 -12.33 5.71 2.83
CA THR A 78 -12.87 7.04 3.14
C THR A 78 -12.08 8.17 2.46
N GLY A 79 -10.97 7.84 1.79
CA GLY A 79 -10.13 8.76 1.04
C GLY A 79 -10.68 9.11 -0.34
N GLU A 80 -9.87 9.83 -1.12
CA GLU A 80 -10.20 10.29 -2.48
C GLU A 80 -9.57 9.39 -3.56
N ASN A 81 -8.54 8.62 -3.22
CA ASN A 81 -7.89 7.69 -4.14
C ASN A 81 -8.59 6.34 -4.20
N THR A 82 -8.56 5.72 -5.38
CA THR A 82 -8.96 4.32 -5.55
C THR A 82 -7.79 3.41 -5.17
N LEU A 83 -8.04 2.46 -4.28
CA LEU A 83 -7.03 1.53 -3.77
C LEU A 83 -7.07 0.22 -4.57
N PRO A 84 -5.94 -0.51 -4.68
CA PRO A 84 -5.92 -1.84 -5.29
C PRO A 84 -6.89 -2.78 -4.58
N GLY A 85 -7.76 -3.48 -5.33
CA GLY A 85 -8.66 -4.49 -4.77
C GLY A 85 -7.97 -5.82 -4.43
N ASP A 86 -6.72 -5.97 -4.87
CA ASP A 86 -5.89 -7.15 -4.66
C ASP A 86 -5.13 -7.16 -3.32
N GLY A 87 -5.36 -6.17 -2.46
CA GLY A 87 -4.64 -6.08 -1.18
C GLY A 87 -3.17 -5.66 -1.30
N THR A 88 -2.69 -5.26 -2.48
CA THR A 88 -1.33 -4.73 -2.62
C THR A 88 -1.14 -3.51 -1.73
N GLY A 89 -0.15 -3.58 -0.83
CA GLY A 89 0.17 -2.51 0.12
C GLY A 89 -0.73 -2.47 1.36
N LEU A 90 -1.59 -3.47 1.55
CA LEU A 90 -2.38 -3.66 2.76
C LEU A 90 -1.61 -4.52 3.78
N ASP A 91 -1.37 -3.96 4.95
CA ASP A 91 -0.73 -4.63 6.08
C ASP A 91 -1.74 -4.78 7.22
N VAL A 92 -1.86 -5.99 7.80
CA VAL A 92 -2.70 -6.22 8.98
C VAL A 92 -1.87 -6.76 10.14
N VAL A 93 -2.12 -6.20 11.32
CA VAL A 93 -1.52 -6.64 12.57
C VAL A 93 -2.64 -6.93 13.57
N LEU A 94 -2.67 -8.15 14.10
CA LEU A 94 -3.62 -8.59 15.11
C LEU A 94 -2.86 -8.94 16.39
N ASP A 95 -3.19 -8.27 17.49
CA ASP A 95 -2.53 -8.39 18.81
C ASP A 95 -1.00 -8.19 18.80
N GLY A 96 -0.53 -7.36 17.87
CA GLY A 96 0.90 -7.06 17.71
C GLY A 96 1.66 -8.06 16.84
N GLU A 97 0.97 -9.05 16.29
CA GLU A 97 1.54 -10.01 15.34
C GLU A 97 1.04 -9.72 13.93
N TYR A 98 2.00 -9.59 13.00
CA TYR A 98 1.72 -9.39 11.59
C TYR A 98 0.97 -10.60 11.02
N VAL A 99 -0.07 -10.34 10.24
CA VAL A 99 -0.80 -11.35 9.49
C VAL A 99 -0.34 -11.24 8.05
N SER A 100 0.17 -12.32 7.47
CA SER A 100 0.55 -12.35 6.06
C SER A 100 -0.68 -12.08 5.20
N SER A 101 -0.57 -11.08 4.32
CA SER A 101 -1.52 -10.86 3.26
C SER A 101 -1.31 -11.90 2.17
N GLU A 102 -2.22 -12.86 2.05
CA GLU A 102 -2.37 -13.67 0.84
C GLU A 102 -3.54 -13.09 0.04
N ALA A 103 -3.20 -12.19 -0.88
CA ALA A 103 -4.15 -11.56 -1.78
C ALA A 103 -5.03 -12.61 -2.50
N TYR A 104 -6.31 -12.68 -2.11
CA TYR A 104 -7.34 -13.35 -2.90
C TYR A 104 -7.96 -12.33 -3.86
N LEU A 105 -8.11 -12.70 -5.13
CA LEU A 105 -8.87 -11.92 -6.11
C LEU A 105 -10.25 -12.57 -6.30
N PRO A 106 -11.34 -12.00 -5.76
CA PRO A 106 -12.66 -12.45 -6.13
C PRO A 106 -12.93 -12.04 -7.58
N GLY A 107 -12.89 -13.01 -8.50
CA GLY A 107 -13.69 -12.92 -9.73
C GLY A 107 -13.06 -12.29 -10.98
N ASP A 108 -11.79 -12.55 -11.30
CA ASP A 108 -11.33 -12.45 -12.71
C ASP A 108 -11.19 -13.81 -13.43
N GLY A 109 -11.40 -14.93 -12.70
CA GLY A 109 -11.33 -16.27 -13.29
C GLY A 109 -9.95 -16.65 -13.83
N THR A 110 -8.85 -16.02 -13.40
CA THR A 110 -7.49 -16.37 -13.85
C THR A 110 -6.73 -17.33 -12.92
N GLY A 111 -7.43 -17.94 -11.95
CA GLY A 111 -6.95 -19.12 -11.25
C GLY A 111 -6.79 -20.31 -12.21
N LEU A 112 -5.56 -20.49 -12.72
CA LEU A 112 -5.01 -21.67 -13.40
C LEU A 112 -6.05 -22.74 -13.85
N ASP A 113 -6.49 -22.65 -15.11
CA ASP A 113 -7.28 -23.70 -15.78
C ASP A 113 -6.43 -24.97 -15.96
N VAL A 114 -6.66 -26.00 -15.13
CA VAL A 114 -6.10 -27.34 -15.34
C VAL A 114 -7.17 -28.23 -15.94
N VAL A 115 -7.10 -28.40 -17.26
CA VAL A 115 -7.96 -29.31 -18.02
C VAL A 115 -7.55 -30.76 -17.73
N LEU A 116 -8.46 -31.55 -17.16
CA LEU A 116 -8.41 -33.02 -17.21
C LEU A 116 -9.70 -33.54 -17.84
N ASP A 117 -9.56 -34.31 -18.93
CA ASP A 117 -10.62 -35.08 -19.61
C ASP A 117 -11.91 -34.32 -20.03
N GLY A 118 -11.81 -33.02 -20.30
CA GLY A 118 -12.85 -32.27 -21.02
C GLY A 118 -14.14 -31.96 -20.24
N GLU A 119 -14.12 -32.16 -18.93
CA GLU A 119 -15.15 -31.70 -17.98
C GLU A 119 -14.59 -30.45 -17.27
N TYR A 120 -15.38 -29.37 -17.19
CA TYR A 120 -15.01 -28.24 -16.34
C TYR A 120 -15.14 -28.67 -14.88
N VAL A 121 -14.04 -29.07 -14.28
CA VAL A 121 -13.98 -29.24 -12.82
C VAL A 121 -13.69 -27.86 -12.26
N SER A 122 -14.70 -27.19 -11.69
CA SER A 122 -14.43 -26.10 -10.76
C SER A 122 -13.57 -26.70 -9.65
N SER A 123 -12.28 -26.40 -9.65
CA SER A 123 -11.45 -26.72 -8.50
C SER A 123 -11.93 -25.81 -7.37
N GLU A 124 -12.49 -26.41 -6.32
CA GLU A 124 -12.51 -25.78 -5.01
C GLU A 124 -11.04 -25.50 -4.67
N ALA A 125 -10.58 -24.27 -4.90
CA ALA A 125 -9.28 -23.84 -4.41
C ALA A 125 -9.43 -23.39 -2.95
N TYR A 126 -9.92 -24.30 -2.11
CA TYR A 126 -9.69 -24.23 -0.68
C TYR A 126 -8.37 -24.97 -0.42
N LEU A 127 -7.31 -24.21 -0.19
CA LEU A 127 -6.10 -24.70 0.47
C LEU A 127 -5.69 -23.69 1.55
N PRO A 128 -6.34 -23.65 2.73
CA PRO A 128 -5.73 -23.02 3.89
C PRO A 128 -4.49 -23.85 4.20
N GLY A 129 -3.36 -23.22 3.89
CA GLY A 129 -2.12 -23.91 3.60
C GLY A 129 -0.98 -23.55 4.53
N ASP A 130 -1.09 -22.55 5.39
CA ASP A 130 -0.52 -22.49 6.74
C ASP A 130 -1.20 -21.32 7.46
N GLY A 131 -1.55 -21.47 8.75
CA GLY A 131 -2.47 -20.55 9.42
C GLY A 131 -1.97 -19.09 9.42
N SER A 132 -2.88 -18.15 9.13
CA SER A 132 -2.74 -16.68 9.03
C SER A 132 -2.74 -16.14 7.59
N GLY A 133 -3.91 -16.16 6.93
CA GLY A 133 -4.16 -15.45 5.66
C GLY A 133 -5.02 -14.19 5.86
N ILE A 134 -5.07 -13.33 4.83
CA ILE A 134 -6.01 -12.20 4.73
C ILE A 134 -6.76 -12.34 3.41
N GLU A 135 -8.04 -12.66 3.45
CA GLU A 135 -8.89 -12.67 2.25
C GLU A 135 -9.58 -11.32 2.07
N ILE A 136 -9.59 -10.76 0.86
CA ILE A 136 -10.25 -9.49 0.55
C ILE A 136 -11.43 -9.74 -0.40
N HIS A 137 -12.64 -9.48 0.07
CA HIS A 137 -13.84 -9.52 -0.77
C HIS A 137 -14.26 -8.12 -1.22
N GLY A 138 -14.44 -7.91 -2.53
CA GLY A 138 -14.86 -6.63 -3.09
C GLY A 138 -14.73 -6.53 -4.61
N ASP A 139 -14.88 -5.30 -5.11
CA ASP A 139 -14.57 -4.96 -6.51
C ASP A 139 -13.05 -5.07 -6.78
N ASP A 140 -12.66 -5.29 -8.04
CA ASP A 140 -11.25 -5.31 -8.49
C ASP A 140 -10.49 -3.98 -8.21
N HIS A 141 -11.23 -2.93 -7.87
CA HIS A 141 -10.75 -1.63 -7.44
C HIS A 141 -11.56 -1.11 -6.26
N TRP A 142 -10.88 -0.82 -5.15
CA TRP A 142 -11.51 -0.33 -3.92
C TRP A 142 -11.66 1.20 -3.98
N ARG A 143 -12.73 1.65 -4.65
CA ARG A 143 -13.05 3.08 -4.88
C ARG A 143 -13.41 3.81 -3.58
N PRO A 144 -13.34 5.16 -3.55
CA PRO A 144 -13.89 5.96 -2.45
C PRO A 144 -15.33 5.54 -2.10
N GLY A 145 -15.54 5.18 -0.83
CA GLY A 145 -16.81 4.72 -0.27
C GLY A 145 -17.07 3.22 -0.37
N ALA A 146 -16.30 2.48 -1.18
CA ALA A 146 -16.40 1.02 -1.23
C ALA A 146 -15.88 0.39 0.06
N VAL A 147 -16.32 -0.84 0.33
CA VAL A 147 -15.98 -1.60 1.53
C VAL A 147 -15.36 -2.92 1.11
N ALA A 148 -14.19 -3.22 1.69
CA ALA A 148 -13.53 -4.50 1.63
C ALA A 148 -13.88 -5.29 2.90
N GLU A 149 -14.16 -6.58 2.74
CA GLU A 149 -14.21 -7.52 3.86
C GLU A 149 -12.84 -8.19 3.98
N LEU A 150 -12.31 -8.26 5.20
CA LEU A 150 -11.04 -8.90 5.53
C LEU A 150 -11.32 -10.09 6.46
N GLU A 151 -10.94 -11.28 6.04
CA GLU A 151 -11.01 -12.48 6.88
C GLU A 151 -9.61 -12.88 7.33
N ILE A 152 -9.45 -13.13 8.63
CA ILE A 152 -8.19 -13.48 9.27
C ILE A 152 -8.37 -14.79 10.03
N ASP A 153 -7.72 -15.85 9.56
CA ASP A 153 -7.74 -17.16 10.23
C ASP A 153 -6.77 -17.17 11.40
N ARG A 154 -7.28 -16.85 12.60
CA ARG A 154 -6.53 -16.84 13.85
C ARG A 154 -7.42 -17.14 15.05
N ALA A 155 -7.03 -18.17 15.81
CA ALA A 155 -7.61 -18.47 17.10
C ALA A 155 -7.31 -17.35 18.12
N LEU A 156 -8.34 -16.88 18.82
CA LEU A 156 -8.26 -15.82 19.82
C LEU A 156 -8.64 -16.32 21.22
N GLU A 157 -8.15 -15.64 22.25
CA GLU A 157 -8.50 -15.97 23.64
C GLU A 157 -9.91 -15.46 23.95
N ALA A 158 -10.84 -16.38 24.23
CA ALA A 158 -12.23 -16.04 24.54
C ALA A 158 -12.33 -15.11 25.78
N GLY A 159 -13.13 -14.05 25.67
CA GLY A 159 -13.34 -13.08 26.75
C GLY A 159 -12.21 -12.06 26.92
N ALA A 160 -11.16 -12.10 26.09
CA ALA A 160 -10.07 -11.13 26.10
C ALA A 160 -10.35 -9.95 25.16
N GLU A 161 -9.61 -8.87 25.36
CA GLU A 161 -9.61 -7.71 24.47
C GLU A 161 -8.55 -7.92 23.38
N HIS A 162 -8.95 -7.70 22.13
CA HIS A 162 -8.11 -7.87 20.95
C HIS A 162 -8.01 -6.56 20.18
N ARG A 163 -6.88 -6.37 19.49
CA ARG A 163 -6.65 -5.19 18.66
C ARG A 163 -6.16 -5.56 17.27
N ALA A 164 -6.96 -5.21 16.28
CA ALA A 164 -6.58 -5.23 14.88
C ALA A 164 -6.10 -3.84 14.43
N VAL A 165 -5.05 -3.82 13.63
CA VAL A 165 -4.54 -2.62 12.97
C VAL A 165 -4.42 -2.93 11.49
N VAL A 166 -5.11 -2.16 10.66
CA VAL A 166 -5.06 -2.25 9.21
C VAL A 166 -4.34 -1.01 8.70
N THR A 167 -3.36 -1.18 7.83
CA THR A 167 -2.59 -0.08 7.23
C THR A 167 -2.58 -0.22 5.71
N ILE A 168 -2.76 0.88 4.98
CA ILE A 168 -2.59 0.94 3.53
C ILE A 168 -2.07 2.32 3.12
N ASN A 169 -1.00 2.36 2.31
CA ASN A 169 -0.35 3.61 1.87
C ASN A 169 -0.17 4.65 3.00
N SER A 170 0.26 4.21 4.18
CA SER A 170 0.41 5.00 5.43
C SER A 170 -0.87 5.44 6.15
N SER A 171 -2.07 5.26 5.57
CA SER A 171 -3.31 5.37 6.34
C SER A 171 -3.44 4.16 7.26
N ARG A 172 -3.92 4.40 8.49
CA ARG A 172 -3.99 3.41 9.56
C ARG A 172 -5.35 3.45 10.22
N ALA A 173 -6.04 2.32 10.20
CA ALA A 173 -7.24 2.08 11.00
C ALA A 173 -6.92 1.14 12.17
N VAL A 174 -7.48 1.43 13.34
CA VAL A 174 -7.34 0.60 14.54
C VAL A 174 -8.72 0.19 14.99
N PHE A 175 -8.88 -1.09 15.30
CA PHE A 175 -10.13 -1.65 15.79
C PHE A 175 -9.87 -2.51 17.02
N GLU A 176 -10.62 -2.23 18.07
CA GLU A 176 -10.55 -2.96 19.34
C GLU A 176 -11.88 -3.66 19.54
N PHE A 177 -11.84 -4.95 19.86
CA PHE A 177 -13.02 -5.78 20.07
C PHE A 177 -12.77 -6.80 21.17
N ARG A 178 -13.83 -7.46 21.60
CA ARG A 178 -13.80 -8.49 22.63
C ARG A 178 -14.50 -9.74 22.11
N THR A 179 -13.94 -10.90 22.42
CA THR A 179 -14.49 -12.23 22.10
C THR A 179 -15.29 -12.82 23.26
#